data_AF-A0A645IQT8-F1
#
_entry.id   AF-A0A645IQT8-F1
#
_cell.length_a   1.000
_cell.length_b   1.000
_cell.length_c   1.000
_cell.angle_alpha   90.00
_cell.angle_beta   90.00
_cell.angle_gamma   90.00
#
_symmetry.space_group_name_H-M   'P 1'
#
loop_
_entity.id
_entity.type
_entity.pdbx_description
1 polymer ?
#
loop_
_entity_poly.entity_id
_entity_poly.type
_entity_poly.pdbx_seq_one_letter_code
_entity_poly.pdbx_strand_id
1 'polypeptide(L)' 'MKTKVRKLDGLPIEEPILDDEGLRRQRELAELVVREYEESGKLTGKALNEKVIAYETDIAEHVIDE' A
#
# COMPACT_ATOMS: atom_id res chain seq x y z
N MET A 1 16.24 2.08 0.36
CA MET A 1 14.89 2.29 0.88
C MET A 1 14.94 2.16 2.38
N LYS A 2 14.76 3.25 3.13
CA LYS A 2 14.54 3.17 4.58
C LYS A 2 13.12 2.71 4.85
N THR A 3 13.00 1.69 5.68
CA THR A 3 11.73 1.12 6.14
C THR A 3 11.65 1.28 7.65
N LYS A 4 10.46 1.61 8.17
CA LYS A 4 10.15 1.50 9.59
C LYS A 4 9.66 0.09 9.87
N VAL A 5 10.11 -0.50 10.97
CA VAL A 5 9.59 -1.78 11.44
C VAL A 5 8.43 -1.51 12.38
N ARG A 6 7.23 -1.98 12.02
CA ARG A 6 6.10 -2.04 12.96
C ARG A 6 5.74 -3.49 13.28
N LYS A 7 5.03 -3.70 14.39
CA LYS A 7 4.49 -5.01 14.75
C LYS A 7 3.03 -5.10 14.33
N LEU A 8 2.68 -6.13 13.58
CA LEU A 8 1.30 -6.52 13.29
C LEU A 8 1.10 -7.95 13.80
N ASP A 9 0.21 -8.15 14.76
CA ASP A 9 -0.03 -9.46 15.42
C ASP A 9 1.26 -10.16 15.90
N GLY A 10 2.22 -9.36 16.39
CA GLY A 10 3.51 -9.84 16.87
C GLY A 10 4.54 -10.09 15.77
N LEU A 11 4.16 -10.02 14.48
CA LEU A 11 5.06 -10.14 13.35
C LEU A 11 5.68 -8.77 13.00
N PRO A 12 7.01 -8.68 12.83
CA PRO A 12 7.64 -7.48 12.33
C PRO A 12 7.32 -7.31 10.84
N ILE A 13 6.85 -6.13 10.47
CA ILE A 13 6.59 -5.73 9.08
C ILE A 13 7.39 -4.47 8.80
N GLU A 14 8.12 -4.50 7.70
CA GLU A 14 8.81 -3.35 7.15
C GLU A 14 7.85 -2.53 6.29
N GLU A 15 7.74 -1.24 6.59
CA GLU A 15 6.94 -0.29 5.82
C GLU A 15 7.82 0.86 5.35
N PRO A 16 7.71 1.30 4.08
CA PRO A 16 8.41 2.48 3.64
C PRO A 16 7.95 3.71 4.44
N ILE A 17 8.88 4.63 4.68
CA ILE A 17 8.53 5.96 5.17
C ILE A 17 8.18 6.81 3.95
N LEU A 18 6.98 7.36 3.94
CA LEU A 18 6.40 8.05 2.79
C LEU A 18 6.11 9.50 3.13
N ASP A 19 6.18 10.38 2.13
CA ASP A 19 5.60 11.71 2.21
C ASP A 19 4.06 11.68 2.31
N ASP A 20 3.43 12.84 2.50
CA ASP A 20 1.97 12.94 2.66
C ASP A 20 1.19 12.40 1.45
N GLU A 21 1.72 12.56 0.23
CA GLU A 21 1.09 12.10 -1.00
C GLU A 21 1.21 10.57 -1.15
N GLY A 22 2.38 10.00 -0.84
CA GLY A 22 2.59 8.57 -0.76
C GLY A 22 1.68 7.91 0.27
N LEU A 23 1.53 8.52 1.46
CA LEU A 23 0.60 8.06 2.49
C LEU A 23 -0.86 8.10 2.01
N ARG A 24 -1.26 9.16 1.30
CA ARG A 24 -2.60 9.29 0.73
C ARG A 24 -2.87 8.18 -0.29
N ARG A 25 -1.94 7.94 -1.22
CA ARG A 25 -2.04 6.88 -2.23
C ARG A 25 -2.10 5.48 -1.61
N GLN A 26 -1.30 5.23 -0.58
CA GLN A 26 -1.32 3.97 0.15
C GLN A 26 -2.68 3.71 0.81
N ARG A 27 -3.30 4.75 1.39
CA ARG A 27 -4.65 4.64 1.97
C ARG A 27 -5.71 4.35 0.92
N GLU A 28 -5.70 5.05 -0.20
CA GLU A 28 -6.65 4.80 -1.30
C GLU A 28 -6.57 3.36 -1.81
N LEU A 29 -5.36 2.82 -1.94
CA LEU A 29 -5.15 1.43 -2.34
C LEU A 29 -5.70 0.47 -1.29
N ALA A 30 -5.41 0.71 0.00
CA ALA A 30 -5.90 -0.13 1.09
C ALA A 30 -7.43 -0.15 1.16
N GLU A 31 -8.09 1.00 0.97
CA GLU A 31 -9.55 1.09 0.91
C GLU A 31 -10.12 0.29 -0.27
N LEU A 32 -9.48 0.34 -1.44
CA LEU A 32 -9.90 -0.45 -2.59
C LEU A 32 -9.75 -1.95 -2.35
N VAL A 33 -8.64 -2.39 -1.73
CA VAL A 33 -8.40 -3.80 -1.37
C VAL A 33 -9.50 -4.31 -0.43
N VAL A 34 -9.79 -3.57 0.64
CA VAL A 34 -10.83 -3.95 1.60
C VAL A 34 -12.18 -4.05 0.90
N ARG A 35 -12.54 -3.04 0.11
CA ARG A 35 -13.80 -3.01 -0.62
C ARG A 35 -13.96 -4.18 -1.58
N GLU A 36 -12.94 -4.47 -2.40
CA GLU A 36 -13.02 -5.59 -3.34
C GLU A 36 -13.16 -6.94 -2.62
N TYR A 37 -12.46 -7.09 -1.51
CA TYR A 37 -12.57 -8.29 -0.69
C TYR A 37 -13.96 -8.43 -0.07
N GLU A 38 -14.53 -7.35 0.47
CA GLU A 38 -15.88 -7.36 1.03
C GLU A 38 -16.95 -7.66 -0.03
N GLU A 39 -16.80 -7.12 -1.24
CA GLU A 39 -17.77 -7.29 -2.33
C GLU A 39 -17.68 -8.66 -3.00
N SER A 40 -16.47 -9.20 -3.20
CA SER A 40 -16.23 -10.39 -4.04
C SER A 40 -15.66 -11.59 -3.30
N GLY A 41 -15.14 -11.41 -2.08
CA GLY A 41 -14.37 -12.40 -1.33
C GLY A 41 -13.00 -12.72 -1.95
N LYS A 42 -12.57 -11.96 -2.97
CA LYS A 42 -11.34 -12.18 -3.75
C LYS A 42 -10.58 -10.88 -3.95
N LEU A 43 -9.29 -11.00 -4.26
CA LEU A 43 -8.38 -9.88 -4.54
C LEU A 43 -7.75 -10.05 -5.92
N THR A 44 -8.58 -10.24 -6.94
CA THR A 44 -8.16 -10.56 -8.31
C THR A 44 -8.82 -9.67 -9.37
N GLY A 45 -9.53 -8.64 -8.93
CA GLY A 45 -10.20 -7.69 -9.77
C GLY A 45 -9.21 -6.90 -10.61
N LYS A 46 -9.60 -6.65 -11.86
CA LYS A 46 -8.76 -5.94 -12.83
C LYS A 46 -8.39 -4.53 -12.33
N ALA A 47 -9.36 -3.82 -11.74
CA ALA A 47 -9.17 -2.47 -11.24
C ALA A 47 -8.18 -2.40 -10.07
N LEU A 48 -8.27 -3.34 -9.11
CA LEU A 48 -7.29 -3.43 -8.03
C LEU A 48 -5.90 -3.74 -8.57
N ASN A 49 -5.77 -4.69 -9.48
CA ASN A 49 -4.47 -5.03 -10.09
C ASN A 49 -3.83 -3.82 -10.80
N GLU A 50 -4.61 -3.07 -11.58
CA GLU A 50 -4.12 -1.86 -12.25
C GLU A 50 -3.67 -0.79 -11.24
N LYS A 51 -4.42 -0.61 -10.15
CA LYS A 51 -4.07 0.30 -9.05
C LYS A 51 -2.81 -0.14 -8.30
N VAL A 52 -2.62 -1.44 -8.07
CA VAL A 52 -1.40 -1.97 -7.44
C VAL A 52 -0.18 -1.72 -8.32
N ILE A 53 -0.26 -1.99 -9.63
CA ILE A 53 0.86 -1.76 -10.57
C ILE A 53 1.24 -0.27 -10.60
N ALA A 54 0.26 0.63 -10.65
CA ALA A 54 0.50 2.07 -10.60
C ALA A 54 1.15 2.46 -9.27
N TYR A 55 0.66 1.92 -8.16
CA TYR A 55 1.24 2.18 -6.83
C TYR A 55 2.70 1.70 -6.73
N GLU A 56 3.02 0.48 -7.18
CA GLU A 56 4.38 -0.05 -7.13
C GLU A 56 5.38 0.79 -7.96
N THR A 57 4.92 1.37 -9.06
CA THR A 57 5.73 2.23 -9.92
C THR A 57 5.95 3.60 -9.26
N ASP A 58 4.89 4.21 -8.74
CA ASP A 58 4.90 5.60 -8.29
C ASP A 58 5.41 5.77 -6.85
N ILE A 59 5.22 4.75 -5.99
CA ILE A 59 5.51 4.90 -4.55
C ILE A 59 6.99 5.12 -4.26
N ALA A 60 7.88 4.67 -5.16
CA ALA A 60 9.32 4.86 -5.02
C ALA A 60 9.71 6.35 -5.01
N GLU A 61 8.97 7.21 -5.71
CA GLU A 61 9.22 8.67 -5.74
C GLU A 61 8.80 9.38 -4.45
N HIS A 62 7.95 8.73 -3.64
CA HIS A 62 7.40 9.26 -2.40
C HIS A 62 8.13 8.77 -1.14
N VAL A 63 9.15 7.94 -1.29
CA VAL A 63 9.95 7.44 -0.16
C VAL A 63 10.87 8.55 0.33
N ILE A 64 10.83 8.83 1.64
CA ILE A 64 11.73 9.79 2.27
C ILE A 64 12.93 9.09 2.92
N ASP A 65 14.12 9.58 2.60
CA ASP A 65 15.39 9.20 3.23
C ASP A 65 15.63 10.12 4.44
N GLU A 66 15.00 9.86 5.59
CA GLU A 66 15.36 10.54 6.86
C GLU A 66 16.73 10.08 7.36
#